data_AF-A0A0G1HWM2-F1
#
_entry.id   AF-A0A0G1HWM2-F1
#
_cell.length_a   1.000
_cell.length_b   1.000
_cell.length_c   1.000
_cell.angle_alpha   90.00
_cell.angle_beta   90.00
_cell.angle_gamma   90.00
#
_symmetry.space_group_name_H-M   'P 1'
#
loop_
_entity.id
_entity.type
_entity.pdbx_description
1 polymer ?
#
loop_
_entity_poly.entity_id
_entity_poly.type
_entity_poly.pdbx_seq_one_letter_code
_entity_poly.pdbx_strand_id
1 'polypeptide(L)'
;MGEENFNFLIIMISRLLHNIKFWYFLGLAGAALLALGLDGGPYWFAESLLYLIFFLGLWLDSRYHFRERMTLSRGKAVFLYFVILLATATVYEVSLSTDLGLFSNYHPKPISAFIIIIGLYLSFAVFNLFLIRRYHYTFKELYFSAGVASLWEGLIYTGALTAVILSPGFLLAPLAFAYYMLIYGIIFCMPFVFIREELLWSRVEIATSFKRKMLYAVISAFFALLAWWGWGTVAGILIN
;
A
#
# COMPACT_ATOMS: atom_id res chain seq x y z
N MET A 1 40.43 -0.26 -12.02
CA MET A 1 39.47 -1.36 -12.28
C MET A 1 38.56 -1.69 -11.09
N GLY A 2 39.01 -1.66 -9.83
CA GLY A 2 38.15 -1.97 -8.66
C GLY A 2 37.10 -0.90 -8.33
N GLU A 3 37.46 0.39 -8.38
CA GLU A 3 36.55 1.49 -8.01
C GLU A 3 35.46 1.78 -9.03
N GLU A 4 35.76 1.67 -10.33
CA GLU A 4 34.75 1.88 -11.39
C GLU A 4 33.67 0.78 -11.38
N ASN A 5 34.07 -0.48 -11.17
CA ASN A 5 33.13 -1.60 -11.03
C ASN A 5 32.27 -1.47 -9.76
N PHE A 6 32.85 -0.98 -8.67
CA PHE A 6 32.13 -0.73 -7.42
C PHE A 6 31.13 0.44 -7.55
N ASN A 7 31.53 1.55 -8.18
CA ASN A 7 30.64 2.67 -8.46
C ASN A 7 29.51 2.29 -9.42
N PHE A 8 29.80 1.48 -10.44
CA PHE A 8 28.78 0.94 -11.34
C PHE A 8 27.75 0.07 -10.60
N LEU A 9 28.22 -0.81 -9.70
CA LEU A 9 27.37 -1.65 -8.87
C LEU A 9 26.46 -0.80 -7.96
N ILE A 10 26.99 0.22 -7.30
CA ILE A 10 26.22 1.14 -6.45
C ILE A 10 25.14 1.85 -7.26
N ILE A 11 25.47 2.35 -8.45
CA ILE A 11 24.52 3.03 -9.33
C ILE A 11 23.41 2.07 -9.78
N MET A 12 23.77 0.84 -10.13
CA MET A 12 22.81 -0.18 -10.55
C MET A 12 21.86 -0.57 -9.40
N ILE A 13 22.39 -0.80 -8.20
CA ILE A 13 21.60 -1.09 -7.00
C ILE A 13 20.68 0.09 -6.69
N SER A 14 21.19 1.31 -6.70
CA SER A 14 20.39 2.51 -6.48
C SER A 14 19.25 2.62 -7.49
N ARG A 15 19.51 2.36 -8.79
CA ARG A 15 18.48 2.37 -9.83
C ARG A 15 17.41 1.30 -9.60
N LEU A 16 17.82 0.08 -9.24
CA LEU A 16 16.90 -1.02 -8.91
C LEU A 16 16.02 -0.68 -7.70
N LEU A 17 16.61 -0.15 -6.63
CA LEU A 17 15.88 0.24 -5.42
C LEU A 17 14.81 1.31 -5.70
N HIS A 18 15.02 2.16 -6.70
CA HIS A 18 14.05 3.18 -7.12
C HIS A 18 13.16 2.74 -8.30
N ASN A 19 13.24 1.48 -8.75
CA ASN A 19 12.46 0.97 -9.88
C ASN A 19 11.18 0.30 -9.40
N ILE A 20 10.04 0.99 -9.60
CA ILE A 20 8.73 0.47 -9.20
C ILE A 20 8.38 -0.86 -9.90
N LYS A 21 8.77 -1.04 -11.17
CA LYS A 21 8.46 -2.27 -11.91
C LYS A 21 9.16 -3.47 -11.30
N PHE A 22 10.42 -3.30 -10.88
CA PHE A 22 11.18 -4.34 -10.20
C PHE A 22 10.45 -4.80 -8.93
N TRP A 23 10.09 -3.86 -8.05
CA TRP A 23 9.38 -4.17 -6.81
C TRP A 23 7.99 -4.76 -7.04
N TYR A 24 7.26 -4.27 -8.03
CA TYR A 24 5.95 -4.79 -8.39
C TYR A 24 6.02 -6.24 -8.89
N PHE A 25 6.91 -6.55 -9.84
CA PHE A 25 7.06 -7.92 -10.34
C PHE A 25 7.63 -8.87 -9.29
N LEU A 26 8.54 -8.39 -8.43
CA LEU A 26 9.04 -9.17 -7.30
C LEU A 26 7.92 -9.49 -6.31
N GLY A 27 7.05 -8.50 -6.01
CA GLY A 27 5.88 -8.70 -5.18
C GLY A 27 4.90 -9.71 -5.77
N LEU A 28 4.65 -9.65 -7.09
CA LEU A 28 3.80 -10.63 -7.78
C LEU A 28 4.38 -12.05 -7.73
N ALA A 29 5.70 -12.19 -7.87
CA ALA A 29 6.37 -13.47 -7.69
C ALA A 29 6.20 -13.99 -6.25
N GLY A 30 6.28 -13.10 -5.25
CA GLY A 30 6.03 -13.45 -3.85
C GLY A 30 4.57 -13.90 -3.61
N ALA A 31 3.60 -13.16 -4.15
CA ALA A 31 2.19 -13.53 -4.08
C ALA A 31 1.90 -14.88 -4.73
N ALA A 32 2.48 -15.14 -5.91
CA ALA A 32 2.33 -16.42 -6.60
C ALA A 32 2.92 -17.59 -5.78
N LEU A 33 4.06 -17.39 -5.13
CA LEU A 33 4.69 -18.39 -4.27
C LEU A 33 3.86 -18.67 -3.01
N LEU A 34 3.28 -17.64 -2.40
CA LEU A 34 2.39 -17.80 -1.23
C LEU A 34 1.09 -18.54 -1.60
N ALA A 35 0.53 -18.24 -2.78
CA ALA A 35 -0.67 -18.91 -3.27
C ALA A 35 -0.50 -20.42 -3.49
N LEU A 36 0.73 -20.91 -3.68
CA LEU A 36 1.02 -22.34 -3.82
C LEU A 36 1.03 -23.11 -2.48
N GLY A 37 1.07 -22.40 -1.34
CA GLY A 37 1.27 -23.00 -0.02
C GLY A 37 0.16 -22.75 0.99
N LEU A 38 -0.94 -22.08 0.60
CA LEU A 38 -2.00 -21.67 1.51
C LEU A 38 -3.36 -22.27 1.12
N ASP A 39 -4.03 -22.88 2.09
CA ASP A 39 -5.49 -23.08 2.04
C ASP A 39 -6.14 -21.70 2.22
N GLY A 40 -6.69 -21.16 1.14
CA GLY A 40 -7.32 -19.84 1.16
C GLY A 40 -8.65 -19.84 1.90
N GLY A 41 -8.92 -18.77 2.66
CA GLY A 41 -10.26 -18.50 3.21
C GLY A 41 -11.31 -18.28 2.11
N PRO A 42 -12.61 -18.17 2.44
CA PRO A 42 -13.70 -18.16 1.46
C PRO A 42 -13.61 -17.06 0.38
N TYR A 43 -12.84 -15.99 0.64
CA TYR A 43 -12.68 -14.85 -0.27
C TYR A 43 -11.24 -14.65 -0.76
N TRP A 44 -10.40 -15.70 -0.73
CA TRP A 44 -8.99 -15.65 -1.15
C TRP A 44 -8.77 -15.02 -2.53
N PHE A 45 -9.71 -15.21 -3.46
CA PHE A 45 -9.63 -14.69 -4.82
C PHE A 45 -9.72 -13.16 -4.90
N ALA A 46 -10.21 -12.48 -3.86
CA ALA A 46 -10.46 -11.04 -3.91
C ALA A 46 -9.14 -10.24 -3.95
N GLU A 47 -8.07 -10.73 -3.33
CA GLU A 47 -6.71 -10.17 -3.49
C GLU A 47 -6.24 -10.24 -4.95
N SER A 48 -6.40 -11.42 -5.58
CA SER A 48 -6.06 -11.61 -7.00
C SER A 48 -6.88 -10.71 -7.92
N LEU A 49 -8.15 -10.46 -7.59
CA LEU A 49 -9.00 -9.52 -8.32
C LEU A 49 -8.48 -8.07 -8.20
N LEU A 50 -8.00 -7.66 -7.02
CA LEU A 50 -7.38 -6.34 -6.86
C LEU A 50 -6.13 -6.20 -7.74
N TYR A 51 -5.30 -7.25 -7.82
CA TYR A 51 -4.10 -7.27 -8.67
C TYR A 51 -4.47 -7.10 -10.14
N LEU A 52 -5.51 -7.82 -10.58
CA LEU A 52 -6.03 -7.74 -11.92
C LEU A 52 -6.57 -6.34 -12.25
N ILE A 53 -7.42 -5.76 -11.38
CA ILE A 53 -7.97 -4.41 -11.57
C ILE A 53 -6.86 -3.38 -11.67
N PHE A 54 -5.88 -3.45 -10.76
CA PHE A 54 -4.75 -2.54 -10.72
C PHE A 54 -3.93 -2.58 -12.02
N PHE A 55 -3.55 -3.79 -12.45
CA PHE A 55 -2.78 -3.99 -13.67
C PHE A 55 -3.56 -3.58 -14.92
N LEU A 56 -4.79 -4.06 -15.06
CA LEU A 56 -5.64 -3.75 -16.21
C LEU A 56 -5.92 -2.26 -16.31
N GLY A 57 -6.20 -1.57 -15.20
CA GLY A 57 -6.44 -0.14 -15.23
C GLY A 57 -5.21 0.65 -15.68
N LEU A 58 -4.02 0.31 -15.19
CA LEU A 58 -2.77 0.93 -15.68
C LEU A 58 -2.50 0.62 -17.16
N TRP A 59 -2.74 -0.62 -17.59
CA TRP A 59 -2.57 -1.04 -18.98
C TRP A 59 -3.55 -0.32 -19.91
N LEU A 60 -4.83 -0.28 -19.54
CA LEU A 60 -5.87 0.42 -20.30
C LEU A 60 -5.55 1.90 -20.41
N ASP A 61 -5.09 2.54 -19.33
CA ASP A 61 -4.72 3.95 -19.39
C ASP A 61 -3.51 4.18 -20.31
N SER A 62 -2.51 3.29 -20.27
CA SER A 62 -1.35 3.37 -21.18
C SER A 62 -1.70 3.25 -22.67
N ARG A 63 -2.85 2.66 -22.99
CA ARG A 63 -3.32 2.44 -24.37
C ARG A 63 -4.34 3.49 -24.81
N TYR A 64 -5.21 3.91 -23.90
CA TYR A 64 -6.40 4.70 -24.22
C TYR A 64 -6.41 6.09 -23.56
N HIS A 65 -5.45 6.39 -22.67
CA HIS A 65 -5.32 7.67 -21.94
C HIS A 65 -6.64 8.10 -21.29
N PHE A 66 -7.39 7.15 -20.72
CA PHE A 66 -8.74 7.42 -20.25
C PHE A 66 -8.75 8.37 -19.04
N ARG A 67 -7.70 8.37 -18.20
CA ARG A 67 -7.58 9.30 -17.06
C ARG A 67 -7.49 10.74 -17.51
N GLU A 68 -6.85 11.02 -18.65
CA GLU A 68 -6.77 12.35 -19.24
C GLU A 68 -8.11 12.83 -19.80
N ARG A 69 -8.93 11.88 -20.29
CA ARG A 69 -10.25 12.16 -20.85
C ARG A 69 -11.33 12.35 -19.78
N MET A 70 -11.11 11.86 -18.56
CA MET A 70 -12.05 12.07 -17.45
C MET A 70 -12.04 13.52 -16.98
N THR A 71 -13.12 14.25 -17.24
CA THR A 71 -13.33 15.60 -16.73
C THR A 71 -13.86 15.55 -15.29
N LEU A 72 -12.94 15.44 -14.33
CA LEU A 72 -13.27 15.35 -12.91
C LEU A 72 -12.90 16.64 -12.17
N SER A 73 -13.81 17.18 -11.37
CA SER A 73 -13.50 18.34 -10.52
C SER A 73 -12.60 17.91 -9.36
N ARG A 74 -11.77 18.83 -8.84
CA ARG A 74 -10.85 18.53 -7.72
C ARG A 74 -11.59 18.00 -6.47
N GLY A 75 -12.79 18.51 -6.18
CA GLY A 75 -13.61 18.02 -5.08
C GLY A 75 -14.08 16.57 -5.27
N LYS A 76 -14.56 16.25 -6.48
CA LYS A 76 -14.93 14.86 -6.84
C LYS A 76 -13.71 13.93 -6.80
N ALA A 77 -12.53 14.42 -7.17
CA ALA A 77 -11.30 13.63 -7.17
C ALA A 77 -10.89 13.24 -5.74
N VAL A 78 -10.98 14.19 -4.80
CA VAL A 78 -10.73 13.92 -3.38
C VAL A 78 -11.74 12.89 -2.84
N PHE A 79 -13.03 13.05 -3.15
CA PHE A 79 -14.04 12.08 -2.73
C PHE A 79 -13.77 10.67 -3.28
N LEU A 80 -13.54 10.55 -4.59
CA LEU A 80 -13.22 9.26 -5.21
C LEU A 80 -11.92 8.66 -4.68
N TYR A 81 -10.93 9.49 -4.35
CA TYR A 81 -9.70 9.00 -3.73
C TYR A 81 -9.98 8.24 -2.42
N PHE A 82 -10.78 8.81 -1.53
CA PHE A 82 -11.18 8.13 -0.29
C PHE A 82 -12.01 6.87 -0.57
N VAL A 83 -13.01 6.97 -1.44
CA VAL A 83 -13.90 5.84 -1.76
C VAL A 83 -13.12 4.66 -2.34
N ILE A 84 -12.25 4.91 -3.33
CA ILE A 84 -11.49 3.85 -3.99
C ILE A 84 -10.48 3.23 -3.04
N LEU A 85 -9.76 4.05 -2.26
CA LEU A 85 -8.77 3.54 -1.29
C LEU A 85 -9.45 2.67 -0.23
N LEU A 86 -10.53 3.16 0.38
CA LEU A 86 -11.27 2.41 1.41
C LEU A 86 -11.93 1.16 0.86
N ALA A 87 -12.50 1.21 -0.35
CA ALA A 87 -13.05 0.03 -1.01
C ALA A 87 -11.96 -1.01 -1.28
N THR A 88 -10.79 -0.58 -1.78
CA THR A 88 -9.64 -1.47 -2.04
C THR A 88 -9.17 -2.14 -0.76
N ALA A 89 -9.00 -1.35 0.31
CA ALA A 89 -8.62 -1.87 1.62
C ALA A 89 -9.66 -2.86 2.18
N THR A 90 -10.95 -2.53 2.07
CA THR A 90 -12.05 -3.40 2.51
C THR A 90 -12.03 -4.74 1.78
N VAL A 91 -11.84 -4.72 0.46
CA VAL A 91 -11.76 -5.95 -0.36
C VAL A 91 -10.55 -6.81 0.04
N TYR A 92 -9.41 -6.18 0.30
CA TYR A 92 -8.21 -6.89 0.79
C TYR A 92 -8.45 -7.49 2.19
N GLU A 93 -9.06 -6.75 3.10
CA GLU A 93 -9.32 -7.27 4.46
C GLU A 93 -10.33 -8.41 4.47
N VAL A 94 -11.27 -8.40 3.52
CA VAL A 94 -12.18 -9.53 3.28
C VAL A 94 -11.43 -10.73 2.71
N SER A 95 -10.41 -10.55 1.85
CA SER A 95 -9.62 -11.69 1.34
C SER A 95 -8.80 -12.38 2.43
N LEU A 96 -8.51 -11.69 3.53
CA LEU A 96 -7.82 -12.26 4.70
C LEU A 96 -8.76 -12.99 5.67
N SER A 97 -10.09 -12.89 5.49
CA SER A 97 -11.05 -13.53 6.38
C SER A 97 -10.94 -15.05 6.34
N THR A 98 -10.81 -15.65 7.51
CA THR A 98 -10.70 -17.10 7.69
C THR A 98 -12.06 -17.80 7.62
N ASP A 99 -13.13 -17.14 8.08
CA ASP A 99 -14.49 -17.67 8.09
C ASP A 99 -15.50 -16.81 7.30
N LEU A 100 -16.60 -17.43 6.88
CA LEU A 100 -17.74 -16.75 6.26
C LEU A 100 -18.36 -15.73 7.22
N GLY A 101 -18.43 -14.47 6.80
CA GLY A 101 -19.06 -13.39 7.57
C GLY A 101 -18.15 -12.68 8.57
N LEU A 102 -16.89 -13.12 8.71
CA LEU A 102 -15.87 -12.35 9.41
C LEU A 102 -15.33 -11.24 8.51
N PHE A 103 -15.03 -10.10 9.12
CA PHE A 103 -14.33 -8.99 8.50
C PHE A 103 -12.96 -8.89 9.15
N SER A 104 -11.91 -9.38 8.48
CA SER A 104 -10.54 -9.40 8.98
C SER A 104 -10.32 -10.25 10.26
N ASN A 105 -9.06 -10.51 10.60
CA ASN A 105 -8.66 -11.33 11.76
C ASN A 105 -8.32 -10.49 13.01
N TYR A 106 -8.59 -9.17 12.99
CA TYR A 106 -8.20 -8.25 14.07
C TYR A 106 -9.11 -8.30 15.30
N HIS A 107 -10.35 -8.79 15.17
CA HIS A 107 -11.28 -8.88 16.30
C HIS A 107 -12.35 -9.96 16.03
N PRO A 108 -12.77 -10.75 17.04
CA PRO A 108 -13.76 -11.83 16.85
C PRO A 108 -15.16 -11.33 16.46
N LYS A 109 -15.50 -10.07 16.77
CA LYS A 109 -16.75 -9.41 16.37
C LYS A 109 -16.55 -8.62 15.06
N PRO A 110 -17.33 -8.90 13.99
CA PRO A 110 -17.16 -8.26 12.68
C PRO A 110 -17.26 -6.72 12.69
N ILE A 111 -18.21 -6.15 13.45
CA ILE A 111 -18.42 -4.69 13.51
C ILE A 111 -17.19 -4.00 14.11
N SER A 112 -16.62 -4.58 15.16
CA SER A 112 -15.46 -4.03 15.85
C SER A 112 -14.21 -4.13 14.97
N ALA A 113 -14.01 -5.27 14.31
CA ALA A 113 -12.94 -5.44 13.35
C ALA A 113 -13.06 -4.41 12.21
N PHE A 114 -14.29 -4.17 11.72
CA PHE A 114 -14.58 -3.15 10.72
C PHE A 114 -14.20 -1.75 11.18
N ILE A 115 -14.62 -1.32 12.38
CA ILE A 115 -14.28 0.01 12.91
C ILE A 115 -12.77 0.20 13.02
N ILE A 116 -12.06 -0.79 13.56
CA ILE A 116 -10.60 -0.73 13.77
C ILE A 116 -9.88 -0.56 12.42
N ILE A 117 -10.24 -1.40 11.46
CA ILE A 117 -9.58 -1.50 10.17
C ILE A 117 -9.92 -0.30 9.27
N ILE A 118 -11.20 0.07 9.17
CA ILE A 118 -11.58 1.28 8.44
C ILE A 118 -10.98 2.52 9.08
N GLY A 119 -10.90 2.58 10.41
CA GLY A 119 -10.23 3.67 11.13
C GLY A 119 -8.76 3.83 10.74
N LEU A 120 -8.02 2.72 10.61
CA LEU A 120 -6.64 2.68 10.11
C LEU A 120 -6.55 3.18 8.67
N TYR A 121 -7.29 2.58 7.74
CA TYR A 121 -7.20 2.94 6.33
C TYR A 121 -7.73 4.34 6.02
N LEU A 122 -8.71 4.83 6.77
CA LEU A 122 -9.16 6.22 6.69
C LEU A 122 -8.04 7.16 7.13
N SER A 123 -7.32 6.82 8.20
CA SER A 123 -6.19 7.60 8.70
C SER A 123 -5.05 7.61 7.68
N PHE A 124 -4.70 6.46 7.09
CA PHE A 124 -3.77 6.40 5.95
C PHE A 124 -4.25 7.26 4.79
N ALA A 125 -5.53 7.19 4.41
CA ALA A 125 -6.07 7.99 3.32
C ALA A 125 -5.93 9.50 3.60
N VAL A 126 -6.25 9.95 4.82
CA VAL A 126 -6.13 11.36 5.22
C VAL A 126 -4.68 11.83 5.17
N PHE A 127 -3.75 11.09 5.81
CA PHE A 127 -2.35 11.51 5.84
C PHE A 127 -1.69 11.42 4.47
N ASN A 128 -1.96 10.37 3.69
CA ASN A 128 -1.47 10.27 2.31
C ASN A 128 -2.04 11.39 1.43
N LEU A 129 -3.33 11.73 1.57
CA LEU A 129 -3.91 12.85 0.83
C LEU A 129 -3.22 14.16 1.21
N PHE A 130 -2.91 14.37 2.49
CA PHE A 130 -2.13 15.53 2.93
C PHE A 130 -0.75 15.56 2.25
N LEU A 131 -0.04 14.42 2.20
CA LEU A 131 1.26 14.31 1.55
C LEU A 131 1.18 14.57 0.04
N ILE A 132 0.20 13.98 -0.64
CA ILE A 132 -0.09 14.19 -2.07
C ILE A 132 -0.37 15.67 -2.33
N ARG A 133 -1.25 16.28 -1.55
CA ARG A 133 -1.64 17.69 -1.70
C ARG A 133 -0.45 18.62 -1.50
N ARG A 134 0.27 18.44 -0.38
CA ARG A 134 1.29 19.41 0.06
C ARG A 134 2.61 19.25 -0.67
N TYR A 135 3.02 18.01 -0.94
CA TYR A 135 4.34 17.69 -1.49
C TYR A 135 4.30 17.07 -2.88
N HIS A 136 3.12 17.03 -3.52
CA HIS A 136 2.93 16.53 -4.88
C HIS A 136 3.51 15.12 -5.04
N TYR A 137 3.02 14.19 -4.20
CA TYR A 137 3.39 12.80 -4.35
C TYR A 137 2.87 12.28 -5.67
N THR A 138 3.78 11.71 -6.44
CA THR A 138 3.52 10.94 -7.65
C THR A 138 3.14 9.51 -7.28
N PHE A 139 2.59 8.77 -8.25
CA PHE A 139 2.31 7.34 -8.14
C PHE A 139 3.49 6.55 -7.59
N LYS A 140 4.70 6.82 -8.11
CA LYS A 140 5.92 6.15 -7.66
C LYS A 140 6.18 6.43 -6.18
N GLU A 141 6.13 7.68 -5.78
CA GLU A 141 6.42 8.07 -4.39
C GLU A 141 5.37 7.53 -3.42
N LEU A 142 4.10 7.49 -3.83
CA LEU A 142 3.02 6.91 -3.05
C LEU A 142 3.18 5.39 -2.91
N TYR A 143 3.62 4.69 -3.96
CA TYR A 143 3.92 3.26 -3.91
C TYR A 143 5.05 2.95 -2.92
N PHE A 144 6.13 3.74 -2.92
CA PHE A 144 7.21 3.60 -1.94
C PHE A 144 6.77 3.99 -0.52
N SER A 145 5.91 5.00 -0.37
CA SER A 145 5.27 5.34 0.91
C SER A 145 4.44 4.17 1.44
N ALA A 146 3.82 3.39 0.57
CA ALA A 146 3.07 2.20 0.93
C ALA A 146 3.99 1.09 1.46
N GLY A 147 5.15 0.88 0.83
CA GLY A 147 6.19 0.00 1.35
C GLY A 147 6.69 0.40 2.74
N VAL A 148 6.79 1.70 3.02
CA VAL A 148 7.11 2.20 4.37
C VAL A 148 6.01 1.85 5.37
N ALA A 149 4.74 2.04 5.01
CA ALA A 149 3.61 1.67 5.87
C ALA A 149 3.56 0.16 6.15
N SER A 150 3.85 -0.67 5.13
CA SER A 150 3.81 -2.13 5.24
C SER A 150 4.94 -2.72 6.11
N LEU A 151 6.04 -1.99 6.31
CA LEU A 151 7.13 -2.43 7.20
C LEU A 151 6.65 -2.66 8.63
N TRP A 152 5.72 -1.84 9.11
CA TRP A 152 5.16 -2.02 10.44
C TRP A 152 4.42 -3.35 10.54
N GLU A 153 3.59 -3.67 9.56
CA GLU A 153 2.84 -4.91 9.54
C GLU A 153 3.76 -6.12 9.48
N GLY A 154 4.73 -6.12 8.56
CA GLY A 154 5.65 -7.23 8.37
C GLY A 154 6.63 -7.42 9.52
N LEU A 155 7.18 -6.34 10.09
CA LEU A 155 8.20 -6.42 11.13
C LEU A 155 7.62 -6.63 12.53
N ILE A 156 6.49 -5.98 12.84
CA ILE A 156 6.01 -5.84 14.23
C ILE A 156 4.67 -6.54 14.44
N TYR A 157 3.68 -6.29 13.58
CA TYR A 157 2.33 -6.82 13.82
C TYR A 157 2.22 -8.32 13.53
N THR A 158 2.51 -8.72 12.29
CA THR A 158 2.53 -10.14 11.91
C THR A 158 3.85 -10.82 12.30
N GLY A 159 4.94 -10.03 12.35
CA GLY A 159 6.29 -10.54 12.57
C GLY A 159 6.84 -11.40 11.43
N ALA A 160 6.12 -11.56 10.31
CA ALA A 160 6.50 -12.46 9.23
C ALA A 160 7.81 -12.03 8.56
N LEU A 161 8.01 -10.72 8.34
CA LEU A 161 9.26 -10.21 7.78
C LEU A 161 10.42 -10.39 8.76
N THR A 162 10.17 -10.18 10.05
CA THR A 162 11.16 -10.45 11.11
C THR A 162 11.56 -11.92 11.14
N ALA A 163 10.58 -12.83 11.06
CA ALA A 163 10.83 -14.26 11.02
C ALA A 163 11.69 -14.67 9.81
N VAL A 164 11.39 -14.15 8.61
CA VAL A 164 12.20 -14.42 7.41
C VAL A 164 13.63 -13.89 7.57
N ILE A 165 13.80 -12.65 8.04
CA ILE A 165 15.12 -12.01 8.24
C ILE A 165 15.98 -12.80 9.23
N LEU A 166 15.38 -13.32 10.30
CA LEU A 166 16.09 -14.09 11.33
C LEU A 166 16.24 -15.58 10.99
N SER A 167 15.69 -16.04 9.87
CA SER A 167 15.76 -17.44 9.44
C SER A 167 16.93 -17.74 8.49
N PRO A 168 17.28 -19.02 8.28
CA PRO A 168 18.19 -19.42 7.21
C PRO A 168 17.71 -19.00 5.81
N GLY A 169 16.42 -18.71 5.65
CA GLY A 169 15.79 -18.20 4.43
C GLY A 169 15.91 -16.68 4.24
N PHE A 170 16.77 -15.97 4.97
CA PHE A 170 16.90 -14.50 4.90
C PHE A 170 17.12 -13.94 3.49
N LEU A 171 17.67 -14.74 2.57
CA LEU A 171 17.80 -14.38 1.14
C LEU A 171 16.44 -14.11 0.46
N LEU A 172 15.34 -14.60 1.02
CA LEU A 172 13.97 -14.34 0.59
C LEU A 172 13.36 -13.08 1.23
N ALA A 173 14.06 -12.39 2.14
CA ALA A 173 13.55 -11.17 2.76
C ALA A 173 13.15 -10.08 1.76
N PRO A 174 13.89 -9.83 0.64
CA PRO A 174 13.45 -8.90 -0.39
C PRO A 174 12.12 -9.30 -1.05
N LEU A 175 11.90 -10.60 -1.23
CA LEU A 175 10.67 -11.14 -1.81
C LEU A 175 9.48 -10.96 -0.85
N ALA A 176 9.67 -11.31 0.43
CA ALA A 176 8.67 -11.10 1.47
C ALA A 176 8.32 -9.61 1.62
N PHE A 177 9.33 -8.74 1.65
CA PHE A 177 9.11 -7.29 1.69
C PHE A 177 8.37 -6.78 0.44
N ALA A 178 8.75 -7.25 -0.75
CA ALA A 178 8.09 -6.86 -1.99
C ALA A 178 6.61 -7.26 -2.04
N TYR A 179 6.25 -8.39 -1.43
CA TYR A 179 4.85 -8.83 -1.28
C TYR A 179 4.05 -7.85 -0.40
N TYR A 180 4.55 -7.52 0.80
CA TYR A 180 3.90 -6.51 1.66
C TYR A 180 3.80 -5.15 0.98
N MET A 181 4.85 -4.73 0.28
CA MET A 181 4.89 -3.50 -0.48
C MET A 181 3.89 -3.52 -1.64
N LEU A 182 3.67 -4.66 -2.30
CA LEU A 182 2.69 -4.82 -3.38
C LEU A 182 1.27 -4.58 -2.86
N ILE A 183 0.89 -5.25 -1.77
CA ILE A 183 -0.45 -5.14 -1.17
C ILE A 183 -0.75 -3.68 -0.81
N TYR A 184 0.10 -3.08 0.03
CA TYR A 184 -0.07 -1.70 0.44
C TYR A 184 0.02 -0.74 -0.75
N GLY A 185 0.94 -1.01 -1.67
CA GLY A 185 1.11 -0.25 -2.90
C GLY A 185 -0.16 -0.21 -3.73
N ILE A 186 -0.86 -1.34 -3.83
CA ILE A 186 -2.15 -1.42 -4.50
C ILE A 186 -3.21 -0.67 -3.72
N ILE A 187 -3.32 -0.84 -2.40
CA ILE A 187 -4.29 -0.08 -1.58
C ILE A 187 -4.10 1.43 -1.75
N PHE A 188 -2.85 1.91 -1.61
CA PHE A 188 -2.55 3.34 -1.65
C PHE A 188 -2.67 3.92 -3.07
N CYS A 189 -2.27 3.17 -4.09
CA CYS A 189 -2.20 3.66 -5.47
C CYS A 189 -3.42 3.31 -6.33
N MET A 190 -4.35 2.47 -5.86
CA MET A 190 -5.58 2.15 -6.61
C MET A 190 -6.36 3.41 -7.02
N PRO A 191 -6.51 4.45 -6.18
CA PRO A 191 -7.11 5.71 -6.63
C PRO A 191 -6.47 6.28 -7.90
N PHE A 192 -5.14 6.18 -8.03
CA PHE A 192 -4.42 6.75 -9.16
C PHE A 192 -4.56 5.92 -10.43
N VAL A 193 -5.06 4.68 -10.34
CA VAL A 193 -5.45 3.89 -11.51
C VAL A 193 -6.63 4.56 -12.23
N PHE A 194 -7.50 5.27 -11.51
CA PHE A 194 -8.70 5.91 -12.06
C PHE A 194 -8.61 7.43 -12.13
N ILE A 195 -7.81 8.04 -11.27
CA ILE A 195 -7.73 9.50 -11.09
C ILE A 195 -6.32 9.98 -11.42
N ARG A 196 -6.23 11.11 -12.09
CA ARG A 196 -4.99 11.86 -12.27
C ARG A 196 -4.46 12.42 -10.95
N GLU A 197 -3.21 12.14 -10.61
CA GLU A 197 -2.57 12.60 -9.37
C GLU A 197 -2.57 14.13 -9.24
N GLU A 198 -2.48 14.86 -10.35
CA GLU A 198 -2.43 16.31 -10.38
C GLU A 198 -3.75 16.97 -9.96
N LEU A 199 -4.87 16.25 -10.06
CA LEU A 199 -6.16 16.72 -9.53
C LEU A 199 -6.18 16.79 -8.02
N LEU A 200 -5.32 16.00 -7.36
CA LEU A 200 -5.18 15.95 -5.92
C LEU A 200 -4.06 16.88 -5.43
N TRP A 201 -3.21 17.42 -6.30
CA TRP A 201 -2.16 18.35 -5.90
C TRP A 201 -2.71 19.73 -5.50
N SER A 202 -2.01 20.39 -4.58
CA SER A 202 -2.28 21.80 -4.31
C SER A 202 -1.83 22.66 -5.50
N ARG A 203 -2.19 23.94 -5.50
CA ARG A 203 -1.73 24.87 -6.56
C ARG A 203 -0.27 25.29 -6.38
N VAL A 204 0.29 25.07 -5.19
CA VAL A 204 1.63 25.53 -4.83
C VAL A 204 2.53 24.31 -4.74
N GLU A 205 3.45 24.20 -5.70
CA GLU A 205 4.47 23.16 -5.65
C GLU A 205 5.53 23.48 -4.61
N ILE A 206 5.84 22.51 -3.76
CA ILE A 206 7.04 22.55 -2.91
C ILE A 206 8.04 21.56 -3.49
N ALA A 207 9.14 22.09 -4.03
CA ALA A 207 10.26 21.26 -4.42
C ALA A 207 10.77 20.47 -3.21
N THR A 208 10.50 19.16 -3.21
CA THR A 208 10.83 18.26 -2.10
C THR A 208 11.51 17.04 -2.67
N SER A 209 12.71 16.72 -2.17
CA SER A 209 13.45 15.55 -2.63
C SER A 209 12.75 14.24 -2.25
N PHE A 210 12.98 13.19 -3.03
CA PHE A 210 12.44 11.85 -2.77
C PHE A 210 12.75 11.37 -1.33
N LYS A 211 13.97 11.58 -0.84
CA LYS A 211 14.37 11.21 0.53
C LYS A 211 13.51 11.90 1.60
N ARG A 212 13.22 13.20 1.42
CA ARG A 212 12.36 13.95 2.35
C ARG A 212 10.92 13.48 2.29
N LYS A 213 10.43 13.15 1.09
CA LYS A 213 9.12 12.49 0.93
C LYS A 213 9.10 11.17 1.71
N MET A 214 10.09 10.29 1.56
CA MET A 214 10.14 9.05 2.33
C MET A 214 10.16 9.27 3.85
N LEU A 215 10.83 10.32 4.35
CA LEU A 215 10.74 10.69 5.77
C LEU A 215 9.31 11.09 6.17
N TYR A 216 8.62 11.89 5.36
CA TYR A 216 7.22 12.25 5.62
C TYR A 216 6.27 11.05 5.52
N ALA A 217 6.57 10.07 4.66
CA ALA A 217 5.85 8.80 4.61
C ALA A 217 6.00 8.01 5.92
N VAL A 218 7.21 7.95 6.49
CA VAL A 218 7.44 7.33 7.81
C VAL A 218 6.62 8.02 8.89
N ILE A 219 6.64 9.36 8.92
CA ILE A 219 5.87 10.15 9.90
C ILE A 219 4.37 9.92 9.73
N SER A 220 3.87 9.92 8.49
CA SER A 220 2.48 9.63 8.14
C SER A 220 2.06 8.23 8.63
N ALA A 221 2.88 7.22 8.35
CA ALA A 221 2.62 5.86 8.78
C ALA A 221 2.58 5.76 10.31
N PHE A 222 3.52 6.39 11.01
CA PHE A 222 3.52 6.44 12.48
C PHE A 222 2.22 7.04 13.04
N PHE A 223 1.74 8.17 12.50
CA PHE A 223 0.49 8.78 12.96
C PHE A 223 -0.75 7.95 12.61
N ALA A 224 -0.78 7.29 11.44
CA ALA A 224 -1.86 6.38 11.08
C ALA A 224 -1.93 5.18 12.05
N LEU A 225 -0.78 4.69 12.51
CA LEU A 225 -0.70 3.63 13.51
C LEU A 225 -1.16 4.08 14.90
N LEU A 226 -0.80 5.30 15.31
CA LEU A 226 -1.34 5.89 16.53
C LEU A 226 -2.87 6.02 16.46
N ALA A 227 -3.40 6.41 15.31
CA ALA A 227 -4.85 6.47 15.10
C ALA A 227 -5.49 5.07 15.17
N TRP A 228 -4.88 4.05 14.58
CA TRP A 228 -5.33 2.66 14.71
C TRP A 228 -5.33 2.18 16.16
N TRP A 229 -4.30 2.49 16.94
CA TRP A 229 -4.28 2.15 18.36
C TRP A 229 -5.39 2.87 19.15
N GLY A 230 -5.66 4.13 18.80
CA GLY A 230 -6.82 4.87 19.31
C GLY A 230 -8.15 4.19 18.94
N TRP A 231 -8.33 3.79 17.69
CA TRP A 231 -9.52 3.06 17.24
C TRP A 231 -9.67 1.70 17.91
N GLY A 232 -8.57 0.98 18.13
CA GLY A 232 -8.55 -0.27 18.92
C GLY A 232 -9.03 -0.05 20.35
N THR A 233 -8.59 1.05 20.98
CA THR A 233 -9.06 1.43 22.31
C THR A 233 -10.55 1.77 22.32
N VAL A 234 -11.02 2.56 21.35
CA VAL A 234 -12.44 2.91 21.20
C VAL A 234 -13.30 1.66 20.94
N ALA A 235 -12.85 0.76 20.07
CA ALA A 235 -13.53 -0.50 19.83
C ALA A 235 -13.61 -1.33 21.12
N GLY A 236 -12.52 -1.41 21.90
CA GLY A 236 -12.53 -2.07 23.21
C GLY A 236 -13.50 -1.45 24.21
N ILE A 237 -13.65 -0.12 24.21
CA ILE A 237 -14.60 0.61 25.07
C ILE A 237 -16.05 0.36 24.62
N LEU A 238 -16.35 0.36 23.32
CA LEU A 238 -17.71 0.16 22.79
C LEU A 238 -18.26 -1.26 23.00
N ILE A 239 -17.44 -2.18 23.49
CA ILE A 239 -17.76 -3.61 23.63
C ILE A 239 -17.83 -4.05 25.10
N ASN A 240 -17.31 -3.23 26.02
CA ASN A 240 -17.47 -3.38 27.48
C ASN A 240 -18.68 -2.59 27.96
#